data_AF-A0A431KQM6-F1
#
_entry.id   AF-A0A431KQM6-F1
#
_cell.length_a   1.000
_cell.length_b   1.000
_cell.length_c   1.000
_cell.angle_alpha   90.00
_cell.angle_beta   90.00
_cell.angle_gamma   90.00
#
_symmetry.space_group_name_H-M   'P 1'
#
loop_
_entity.id
_entity.type
_entity.pdbx_description
1 polymer ?
#
loop_
_entity_poly.entity_id
_entity_poly.type
_entity_poly.pdbx_seq_one_letter_code
_entity_poly.pdbx_strand_id
1 'polypeptide(L)'
;MSEAKPNLEEILELIRKRDAALAQAAIASRPHIATAQGYARQIEELAKPHVTVKDEGSTSLDVLGAATVTFSREATRKANTAAIHGDWEKLPVDVQNIFRFKAEIDTKAMRALGPEHAAVAAQYYSTSIGELKCTIKMKGDK
;
A
#
# COMPACT_ATOMS: atom_id res chain seq x y z
N MET A 1 37.28 -19.74 40.79
CA MET A 1 37.34 -20.64 39.62
C MET A 1 37.24 -19.75 38.39
N SER A 2 38.33 -19.65 37.61
CA SER A 2 38.37 -18.76 36.43
C SER A 2 37.70 -19.48 35.26
N GLU A 3 36.58 -18.94 34.77
CA GLU A 3 36.00 -19.39 33.49
C GLU A 3 37.01 -19.12 32.38
N ALA A 4 37.45 -20.18 31.71
CA ALA A 4 38.32 -20.06 30.54
C ALA A 4 37.54 -19.33 29.44
N LYS A 5 38.05 -18.18 28.98
CA LYS A 5 37.45 -17.46 27.86
C LYS A 5 37.63 -18.29 26.59
N PRO A 6 36.57 -18.50 25.79
CA PRO A 6 36.68 -19.28 24.57
C PRO A 6 37.69 -18.62 23.63
N ASN A 7 38.53 -19.45 23.00
CA ASN A 7 39.51 -18.94 22.05
C ASN A 7 38.83 -18.54 20.73
N LEU A 8 39.54 -17.80 19.88
CA LEU A 8 38.99 -17.29 18.63
C LEU A 8 38.45 -18.38 17.70
N GLU A 9 39.07 -19.56 17.67
CA GLU A 9 38.63 -20.70 16.85
C GLU A 9 37.30 -21.28 17.35
N GLU A 10 37.12 -21.37 18.67
CA GLU A 10 35.85 -21.83 19.27
C GLU A 10 34.70 -20.86 18.95
N ILE A 11 34.97 -19.55 18.96
CA ILE A 11 34.00 -18.52 18.58
C ILE A 11 33.63 -18.65 17.09
N LEU A 12 34.61 -18.84 16.20
CA LEU A 12 34.38 -19.01 14.77
C LEU A 12 33.59 -20.29 14.46
N GLU A 13 33.86 -21.38 15.18
CA GLU A 13 33.11 -22.63 15.03
C GLU A 13 31.64 -22.48 15.48
N LEU A 14 31.39 -21.77 16.59
CA LEU A 14 30.04 -21.46 17.05
C LEU A 14 29.26 -20.60 16.05
N ILE A 15 29.92 -19.60 15.44
CA ILE A 15 29.32 -18.77 14.39
C ILE A 15 28.94 -19.63 13.17
N ARG A 16 29.85 -20.51 12.70
CA ARG A 16 29.56 -21.43 11.58
C ARG A 16 28.37 -22.34 11.87
N LYS A 17 28.29 -22.90 13.09
CA LYS A 17 27.17 -23.76 13.52
C LYS A 17 25.85 -23.00 13.55
N ARG A 18 25.85 -21.76 14.09
CA ARG A 18 24.68 -20.88 14.10
C ARG A 18 24.19 -20.59 12.68
N ASP A 19 25.11 -20.20 11.80
CA ASP A 19 24.76 -19.81 10.43
C ASP A 19 24.25 -21.01 9.61
N ALA A 20 24.81 -22.20 9.83
CA ALA A 20 24.28 -23.44 9.26
C ALA A 20 22.87 -23.78 9.77
N ALA A 21 22.61 -23.60 11.07
CA ALA A 21 21.28 -23.81 11.64
C ALA A 21 20.24 -22.82 11.09
N LEU A 22 20.62 -21.54 10.94
CA LEU A 22 19.76 -20.53 10.32
C LEU A 22 19.47 -20.84 8.85
N ALA A 23 20.47 -21.27 8.09
CA ALA A 23 20.28 -21.69 6.70
C ALA A 23 19.33 -22.90 6.60
N GLN A 24 19.48 -23.88 7.48
CA GLN A 24 18.60 -25.05 7.52
C GLN A 24 17.16 -24.67 7.90
N ALA A 25 16.99 -23.80 8.89
CA ALA A 25 15.67 -23.27 9.28
C ALA A 25 15.01 -22.49 8.14
N ALA A 26 15.77 -21.69 7.39
CA ALA A 26 15.27 -20.97 6.23
C ALA A 26 14.87 -21.91 5.08
N ILE A 27 15.61 -23.00 4.85
CA ILE A 27 15.23 -24.02 3.86
C ILE A 27 13.94 -24.72 4.30
N ALA A 28 13.85 -25.11 5.58
CA ALA A 28 12.67 -25.76 6.13
C ALA A 28 11.41 -24.86 6.13
N SER A 29 11.57 -23.54 6.21
CA SER A 29 10.44 -22.60 6.19
C SER A 29 9.92 -22.27 4.77
N ARG A 30 10.71 -22.50 3.71
CA ARG A 30 10.32 -22.21 2.32
C ARG A 30 9.00 -22.86 1.88
N PRO A 31 8.71 -24.15 2.18
CA PRO A 31 7.43 -24.77 1.82
C PRO A 31 6.25 -24.05 2.48
N HIS A 32 6.38 -23.68 3.76
CA HIS A 32 5.32 -22.96 4.48
C HIS A 32 5.05 -21.57 3.88
N ILE A 33 6.10 -20.85 3.45
CA ILE A 33 5.97 -19.57 2.75
C ILE A 33 5.26 -19.76 1.41
N ALA A 34 5.67 -20.75 0.62
CA ALA A 34 5.05 -21.04 -0.68
C ALA A 34 3.57 -21.42 -0.53
N THR A 35 3.23 -22.22 0.48
CA THR A 35 1.85 -22.57 0.80
C THR A 35 1.03 -21.35 1.23
N ALA A 36 1.58 -20.48 2.09
CA ALA A 36 0.91 -19.25 2.52
C ALA A 36 0.66 -18.28 1.33
N GLN A 37 1.63 -18.14 0.43
CA GLN A 37 1.47 -17.37 -0.80
C GLN A 37 0.39 -17.96 -1.72
N GLY A 38 0.33 -19.29 -1.81
CA GLY A 38 -0.74 -20.00 -2.55
C GLY A 38 -2.12 -19.69 -1.98
N TYR A 39 -2.30 -19.76 -0.66
CA TYR A 39 -3.56 -19.41 -0.01
C TYR A 39 -3.93 -17.94 -0.18
N ALA A 40 -2.97 -17.01 -0.06
CA ALA A 40 -3.21 -15.59 -0.29
C ALA A 40 -3.74 -15.33 -1.71
N ARG A 41 -3.14 -15.97 -2.72
CA ARG A 41 -3.60 -15.87 -4.11
C ARG A 41 -5.01 -16.45 -4.31
N GLN A 42 -5.32 -17.59 -3.68
CA GLN A 42 -6.66 -18.16 -3.73
C GLN A 42 -7.71 -17.25 -3.09
N ILE A 43 -7.38 -16.64 -1.94
CA ILE A 43 -8.26 -15.67 -1.27
C ILE A 43 -8.50 -14.46 -2.18
N GLU A 44 -7.45 -13.96 -2.84
CA GLU A 44 -7.56 -12.85 -3.79
C GLU A 44 -8.48 -13.19 -4.98
N GLU A 45 -8.28 -14.35 -5.63
CA GLU A 45 -9.11 -14.79 -6.75
C GLU A 45 -10.58 -15.00 -6.33
N LEU A 46 -10.81 -15.57 -5.15
CA LEU A 46 -12.16 -15.80 -4.62
C LEU A 46 -12.87 -14.51 -4.24
N ALA A 47 -12.14 -13.51 -3.74
CA ALA A 47 -12.74 -12.27 -3.25
C ALA A 47 -12.86 -11.18 -4.33
N LYS A 48 -12.07 -11.25 -5.42
CA LYS A 48 -12.13 -10.32 -6.56
C LYS A 48 -13.54 -10.14 -7.17
N PRO A 49 -14.39 -11.17 -7.33
CA PRO A 49 -15.76 -11.02 -7.83
C PRO A 49 -16.71 -10.34 -6.83
N HIS A 50 -16.39 -10.37 -5.54
CA HIS A 50 -17.23 -9.81 -4.47
C HIS A 50 -16.94 -8.32 -4.19
N VAL A 51 -15.91 -7.76 -4.82
CA VAL A 51 -15.60 -6.34 -4.76
C VAL A 51 -16.29 -5.66 -5.93
N THR A 52 -17.33 -4.87 -5.65
CA THR A 52 -17.81 -3.88 -6.63
C THR A 52 -16.66 -2.91 -6.86
N VAL A 53 -16.00 -2.98 -8.02
CA VAL A 53 -14.84 -2.16 -8.34
C VAL A 53 -15.31 -0.71 -8.48
N LYS A 54 -15.29 0.03 -7.37
CA LYS A 54 -15.27 1.49 -7.43
C LYS A 54 -13.93 1.90 -8.04
N ASP A 55 -13.94 2.92 -8.89
CA ASP A 55 -12.72 3.41 -9.53
C ASP A 55 -11.67 3.87 -8.49
N GLU A 56 -12.10 4.27 -7.30
CA GLU A 56 -11.26 4.66 -6.17
C GLU A 56 -11.91 4.29 -4.82
N GLY A 57 -11.08 3.94 -3.83
CA GLY A 57 -11.51 3.71 -2.45
C GLY A 57 -11.13 2.32 -1.93
N SER A 58 -11.70 1.95 -0.79
CA SER A 58 -11.48 0.63 -0.19
C SER A 58 -12.78 -0.05 0.22
N THR A 59 -12.79 -1.38 0.14
CA THR A 59 -13.86 -2.24 0.66
C THR A 59 -13.20 -3.33 1.51
N SER A 60 -13.74 -3.57 2.71
CA SER A 60 -13.24 -4.60 3.61
C SER A 60 -14.30 -5.66 3.86
N LEU A 61 -13.87 -6.91 3.92
CA LEU A 61 -14.68 -8.08 4.19
C LEU A 61 -14.14 -8.77 5.44
N ASP A 62 -15.01 -9.06 6.39
CA ASP A 62 -14.67 -9.91 7.53
C ASP A 62 -14.84 -11.36 7.12
N VAL A 63 -13.74 -12.11 7.16
CA VAL A 63 -13.71 -13.53 6.84
C VAL A 63 -13.90 -14.30 8.13
N LEU A 64 -15.16 -14.55 8.45
CA LEU A 64 -15.59 -15.44 9.55
C LEU A 64 -14.96 -15.11 10.91
N GLY A 65 -14.65 -13.84 11.17
CA GLY A 65 -14.03 -13.40 12.42
C GLY A 65 -12.55 -13.78 12.59
N ALA A 66 -11.93 -14.42 11.59
CA ALA A 66 -10.53 -14.86 11.63
C ALA A 66 -9.58 -13.87 10.93
N ALA A 67 -10.05 -13.22 9.86
CA ALA A 67 -9.24 -12.27 9.10
C ALA A 67 -10.11 -11.16 8.52
N THR A 68 -9.50 -9.99 8.30
CA THR A 68 -10.10 -8.91 7.51
C THR A 68 -9.34 -8.82 6.20
N VAL A 69 -10.07 -8.96 5.08
CA VAL A 69 -9.55 -8.79 3.73
C VAL A 69 -9.98 -7.42 3.23
N THR A 70 -9.02 -6.56 2.93
CA THR A 70 -9.26 -5.21 2.42
C THR A 70 -8.78 -5.13 0.98
N PHE A 71 -9.67 -4.72 0.09
CA PHE A 71 -9.36 -4.35 -1.28
C PHE A 71 -9.31 -2.83 -1.38
N SER A 72 -8.26 -2.29 -1.96
CA SER A 72 -8.13 -0.84 -2.20
C SER A 72 -7.63 -0.51 -3.60
N ARG A 73 -8.14 0.58 -4.16
CA ARG A 73 -7.58 1.27 -5.32
C ARG A 73 -7.39 2.73 -4.99
N GLU A 74 -6.20 3.22 -5.28
CA GLU A 74 -5.85 4.62 -5.11
C GLU A 74 -5.84 5.29 -6.48
N ALA A 75 -6.48 6.46 -6.58
CA ALA A 75 -6.38 7.27 -7.78
C ALA A 75 -5.21 8.24 -7.62
N THR A 76 -4.23 8.14 -8.51
CA THR A 76 -3.14 9.12 -8.59
C THR A 76 -3.61 10.27 -9.46
N ARG A 77 -3.53 11.50 -8.93
CA ARG A 77 -3.86 12.70 -9.68
C ARG A 77 -2.62 13.54 -9.86
N LYS A 78 -2.31 13.88 -11.11
CA LYS A 78 -1.14 14.68 -11.46
C LYS A 78 -1.58 16.03 -12.01
N ALA A 79 -1.29 17.08 -11.27
CA ALA A 79 -1.59 18.45 -11.70
C ALA A 79 -0.69 18.88 -12.87
N ASN A 80 -1.28 19.62 -13.80
CA ASN A 80 -0.57 20.30 -14.88
C ASN A 80 -0.13 21.69 -14.40
N THR A 81 1.00 21.74 -13.70
CA THR A 81 1.53 22.95 -13.07
C THR A 81 1.70 24.10 -14.06
N ALA A 82 2.10 23.82 -15.30
CA ALA A 82 2.31 24.84 -16.32
C ALA A 82 0.98 25.54 -16.70
N ALA A 83 -0.08 24.77 -16.93
CA ALA A 83 -1.40 25.31 -17.23
C ALA A 83 -1.98 26.08 -16.02
N ILE A 84 -1.83 25.52 -14.81
CA ILE A 84 -2.31 26.16 -13.57
C ILE A 84 -1.65 27.53 -13.38
N HIS A 85 -0.33 27.62 -13.56
CA HIS A 85 0.39 28.88 -13.42
C HIS A 85 -0.03 29.91 -14.47
N GLY A 86 -0.29 29.49 -15.72
CA GLY A 86 -0.70 30.38 -16.80
C GLY A 86 -2.11 30.97 -16.62
N ASP A 87 -2.99 30.25 -15.92
CA ASP A 87 -4.38 30.66 -15.72
C ASP A 87 -4.73 31.01 -14.27
N TRP A 88 -3.75 31.06 -13.36
CA TRP A 88 -4.00 31.14 -11.91
C TRP A 88 -4.99 32.24 -11.53
N GLU A 89 -4.78 33.45 -12.04
CA GLU A 89 -5.64 34.62 -11.76
C GLU A 89 -7.06 34.50 -12.34
N LYS A 90 -7.27 33.61 -13.31
CA LYS A 90 -8.57 33.35 -13.94
C LYS A 90 -9.34 32.23 -13.26
N LEU A 91 -8.68 31.43 -12.42
CA LEU A 91 -9.31 30.31 -11.73
C LEU A 91 -10.21 30.82 -10.60
N PRO A 92 -11.41 30.24 -10.40
CA PRO A 92 -12.21 30.49 -9.21
C PRO A 92 -11.42 30.18 -7.94
N VAL A 93 -11.64 30.94 -6.86
CA VAL A 93 -10.93 30.76 -5.58
C VAL A 93 -11.06 29.32 -5.06
N ASP A 94 -12.24 28.72 -5.19
CA ASP A 94 -12.46 27.33 -4.78
C ASP A 94 -11.58 26.35 -5.56
N VAL A 95 -11.36 26.60 -6.86
CA VAL A 95 -10.48 25.79 -7.71
C VAL A 95 -9.02 26.05 -7.36
N GLN A 96 -8.63 27.29 -7.09
CA GLN A 96 -7.27 27.60 -6.62
C GLN A 96 -6.95 26.83 -5.32
N ASN A 97 -7.90 26.76 -4.40
CA ASN A 97 -7.76 26.10 -3.10
C ASN A 97 -7.49 24.59 -3.19
N ILE A 98 -7.75 23.94 -4.33
CA ILE A 98 -7.43 22.52 -4.50
C ILE A 98 -5.95 22.29 -4.85
N PHE A 99 -5.25 23.30 -5.37
CA PHE A 99 -3.87 23.16 -5.83
C PHE A 99 -2.90 23.71 -4.78
N ARG A 100 -2.09 22.83 -4.19
CA ARG A 100 -1.06 23.23 -3.22
C ARG A 100 0.24 23.61 -3.91
N PHE A 101 1.11 24.32 -3.19
CA PHE A 101 2.39 24.91 -3.67
C PHE A 101 3.40 23.91 -4.31
N LYS A 102 3.11 22.61 -4.29
CA LYS A 102 3.89 21.55 -4.95
C LYS A 102 3.12 20.79 -6.04
N ALA A 103 2.05 21.38 -6.57
CA ALA A 103 1.14 20.75 -7.53
C ALA A 103 0.50 19.45 -6.99
N GLU A 104 0.43 19.32 -5.67
CA GLU A 104 -0.37 18.32 -4.99
C GLU A 104 -1.82 18.79 -4.99
N ILE A 105 -2.74 17.86 -5.26
CA ILE A 105 -4.17 18.13 -5.26
C ILE A 105 -4.73 17.77 -3.90
N ASP A 106 -5.35 18.74 -3.24
CA ASP A 106 -6.11 18.51 -2.02
C ASP A 106 -7.43 17.80 -2.36
N THR A 107 -7.43 16.48 -2.17
CA THR A 107 -8.60 15.63 -2.47
C THR A 107 -9.81 15.95 -1.60
N LYS A 108 -9.61 16.53 -0.40
CA LYS A 108 -10.72 16.96 0.47
C LYS A 108 -11.38 18.21 -0.10
N ALA A 109 -10.58 19.21 -0.49
CA ALA A 109 -11.08 20.42 -1.15
C ALA A 109 -11.75 20.09 -2.49
N MET A 110 -11.15 19.20 -3.28
CA MET A 110 -11.70 18.74 -4.55
C MET A 110 -13.07 18.06 -4.41
N ARG A 111 -13.29 17.24 -3.38
CA ARG A 111 -14.61 16.62 -3.10
C ARG A 111 -15.67 17.61 -2.64
N ALA A 112 -15.26 18.77 -2.15
CA ALA A 112 -16.15 19.85 -1.73
C ALA A 112 -16.52 20.80 -2.87
N LEU A 113 -15.91 20.66 -4.06
CA LEU A 113 -16.24 21.50 -5.21
C LEU A 113 -17.67 21.24 -5.70
N GLY A 114 -18.37 22.32 -6.05
CA GLY A 114 -19.58 22.23 -6.86
C GLY A 114 -19.29 21.67 -8.26
N PRO A 115 -20.30 21.15 -8.98
CA PRO A 115 -20.12 20.48 -10.27
C PRO A 115 -19.45 21.37 -11.33
N GLU A 116 -19.76 22.67 -11.34
CA GLU A 116 -19.15 23.64 -12.26
C GLU A 116 -17.65 23.83 -11.98
N HIS A 117 -17.29 24.08 -10.72
CA HIS A 117 -15.88 24.23 -10.31
C HIS A 117 -15.09 22.92 -10.47
N ALA A 118 -15.73 21.77 -10.25
CA ALA A 118 -15.12 20.46 -10.47
C ALA A 118 -14.77 20.24 -11.96
N ALA A 119 -15.65 20.66 -12.88
CA ALA A 119 -15.40 20.57 -14.32
C ALA A 119 -14.23 21.46 -14.76
N VAL A 120 -14.13 22.68 -14.20
CA VAL A 120 -12.97 23.57 -14.44
C VAL A 120 -11.70 22.93 -13.90
N ALA A 121 -11.71 22.47 -12.64
CA ALA A 121 -10.57 21.82 -12.01
C ALA A 121 -10.04 20.63 -12.81
N ALA A 122 -10.93 19.82 -13.38
CA ALA A 122 -10.58 18.61 -14.16
C ALA A 122 -9.74 18.90 -15.41
N GLN A 123 -9.72 20.13 -15.93
CA GLN A 123 -8.88 20.51 -17.07
C GLN A 123 -7.40 20.62 -16.69
N TYR A 124 -7.10 20.75 -15.41
CA TYR A 124 -5.78 21.06 -14.89
C TYR A 124 -5.09 19.86 -14.22
N TYR A 125 -5.67 18.67 -14.28
CA TYR A 125 -5.01 17.45 -13.80
C TYR A 125 -5.41 16.23 -14.60
N SER A 126 -4.52 15.23 -14.63
CA SER A 126 -4.85 13.88 -15.08
C SER A 126 -5.11 12.97 -13.90
N THR A 127 -6.00 12.01 -14.08
CA THR A 127 -6.25 10.95 -13.09
C THR A 127 -5.84 9.61 -13.70
N SER A 128 -5.01 8.87 -12.99
CA SER A 128 -4.76 7.46 -13.26
C SER A 128 -5.25 6.62 -12.10
N ILE A 129 -5.93 5.52 -12.42
CA ILE A 129 -6.38 4.56 -11.41
C ILE A 129 -5.23 3.58 -11.17
N GLY A 130 -4.82 3.45 -9.91
CA GLY A 130 -3.81 2.50 -9.49
C GLY A 130 -4.30 1.05 -9.54
N GLU A 131 -3.37 0.13 -9.38
CA GLU A 131 -3.68 -1.30 -9.33
C GLU A 131 -4.55 -1.64 -8.11
N LEU A 132 -5.36 -2.70 -8.24
CA LEU A 132 -6.12 -3.25 -7.12
C LEU A 132 -5.12 -3.87 -6.13
N LYS A 133 -5.08 -3.34 -4.91
CA LYS A 133 -4.30 -3.91 -3.81
C LYS A 133 -5.20 -4.76 -2.93
N CYS A 134 -4.72 -5.95 -2.54
CA CYS A 134 -5.37 -6.83 -1.57
C CYS A 134 -4.49 -6.94 -0.33
N THR A 135 -5.07 -6.62 0.83
CA THR A 135 -4.39 -6.72 2.13
C THR A 135 -5.19 -7.64 3.04
N ILE A 136 -4.55 -8.67 3.58
CA ILE A 136 -5.15 -9.61 4.52
C ILE A 136 -4.56 -9.36 5.90
N LYS A 137 -5.40 -9.07 6.89
CA LYS A 137 -5.00 -8.90 8.29
C LYS A 137 -5.65 -9.98 9.15
N MET A 138 -4.84 -10.84 9.76
CA MET A 138 -5.31 -11.85 10.71
C MET A 138 -5.78 -11.17 12.02
N LYS A 139 -6.90 -11.62 12.58
CA LYS A 139 -7.36 -11.19 13.91
C LYS A 139 -6.67 -12.07 14.95
N GLY A 140 -5.71 -11.53 15.70
CA GLY A 140 -5.04 -12.25 16.80
C GLY A 140 -3.55 -11.99 16.97
N ASP A 141 -2.86 -11.42 15.97
CA ASP A 141 -1.45 -11.04 16.11
C ASP A 141 -1.35 -9.76 16.96
N LYS A 142 -1.17 -9.96 18.27
CA LYS A 142 -0.55 -9.03 19.21
C LYS A 142 0.73 -9.64 19.73
#